data_AF-A0A354TN39-F1
#
_entry.id   AF-A0A354TN39-F1
#
_cell.length_a   1.000
_cell.length_b   1.000
_cell.length_c   1.000
_cell.angle_alpha   90.00
_cell.angle_beta   90.00
_cell.angle_gamma   90.00
#
_symmetry.space_group_name_H-M   'P 1'
#
loop_
_entity.id
_entity.type
_entity.pdbx_description
1 polymer ?
#
loop_
_entity_poly.entity_id
_entity_poly.type
_entity_poly.pdbx_seq_one_letter_code
_entity_poly.pdbx_strand_id
1 'polypeptide(L)' 'MRKLAIAILLALGLPAVVKAQDFTIADIIVDGYQRISPGIIYNLLPVGIGDVVTERTPAEIIRALVTSE' A
#
# COMPACT_ATOMS: atom_id res chain seq x y z
N MET A 1 15.43 17.34 -39.66
CA MET A 1 15.43 15.89 -39.36
C MET A 1 16.07 15.53 -38.01
N ARG A 2 17.28 16.01 -37.68
CA ARG A 2 17.93 15.73 -36.37
C ARG A 2 17.09 16.09 -35.13
N LYS A 3 16.43 17.25 -35.12
CA LYS A 3 15.57 17.67 -34.00
C LYS A 3 14.39 16.74 -33.76
N LEU A 4 13.86 16.15 -34.83
CA LEU A 4 12.72 15.23 -34.78
C LEU A 4 13.15 13.86 -34.22
N ALA A 5 14.33 13.38 -34.63
CA ALA A 5 14.92 12.17 -34.08
C ALA A 5 15.21 12.29 -32.57
N ILE A 6 15.71 13.43 -32.11
CA ILE A 6 15.97 13.70 -30.69
C ILE A 6 14.66 13.76 -29.89
N ALA A 7 13.60 14.38 -30.43
CA ALA A 7 12.30 14.44 -29.78
C ALA A 7 11.65 13.05 -29.61
N ILE A 8 11.78 12.19 -30.63
CA ILE A 8 11.30 10.79 -30.57
C ILE A 8 12.11 10.00 -29.54
N LEU A 9 13.43 10.18 -29.49
CA LEU A 9 14.29 9.52 -28.51
C LEU A 9 13.93 9.93 -27.08
N LEU A 10 13.62 11.21 -26.85
CA LEU A 10 13.17 11.71 -25.54
C LEU A 10 11.80 11.13 -25.16
N ALA A 11 10.86 11.06 -26.10
CA ALA A 11 9.52 10.53 -25.85
C ALA A 11 9.54 9.03 -25.50
N LEU A 12 10.45 8.26 -26.11
CA LEU A 12 10.63 6.83 -25.84
C LEU A 12 11.42 6.56 -24.55
N GLY A 13 12.15 7.56 -24.04
CA GLY A 13 12.96 7.45 -22.82
C GLY A 13 12.23 7.80 -21.53
N LEU A 14 10.95 8.20 -21.57
CA LEU A 14 10.20 8.47 -20.35
C LEU A 14 9.96 7.15 -19.58
N PRO A 15 10.36 7.07 -18.31
CA PRO A 15 10.06 5.90 -17.50
C PRO A 15 8.54 5.76 -17.36
N ALA A 16 8.03 4.54 -17.51
CA ALA A 16 6.63 4.26 -17.23
C ALA A 16 6.34 4.57 -15.76
N VAL A 17 5.25 5.28 -15.51
CA VAL A 17 4.77 5.51 -14.14
C VAL A 17 4.23 4.18 -13.62
N VAL A 18 5.00 3.51 -12.77
CA VAL A 18 4.56 2.31 -12.08
C VAL A 18 3.68 2.75 -10.90
N LYS A 19 2.41 2.34 -10.92
CA LYS A 19 1.52 2.47 -9.78
C LYS A 19 1.67 1.27 -8.84
N ALA A 20 1.43 1.48 -7.55
CA ALA A 20 1.34 0.34 -6.65
C ALA A 20 0.14 -0.51 -7.08
N GLN A 21 0.33 -1.82 -7.06
CA GLN A 21 -0.73 -2.76 -7.38
C GLN A 21 -1.68 -2.89 -6.19
N ASP A 22 -2.98 -2.86 -6.47
CA ASP A 22 -3.98 -3.25 -5.50
C ASP A 22 -3.94 -4.78 -5.35
N PHE A 23 -4.19 -5.27 -4.13
CA PHE A 23 -4.18 -6.71 -3.85
C PHE A 23 -5.23 -7.10 -2.82
N THR A 24 -5.66 -8.36 -2.86
CA THR A 24 -6.59 -8.91 -1.86
C THR A 24 -5.82 -9.48 -0.68
N ILE A 25 -6.26 -9.17 0.54
CA ILE A 25 -5.68 -9.69 1.78
C ILE A 25 -5.96 -11.20 1.88
N ALA A 26 -4.90 -12.01 1.85
CA ALA A 26 -5.00 -13.45 2.04
C ALA A 26 -4.91 -13.86 3.53
N ASP A 27 -4.03 -13.19 4.28
CA ASP A 27 -3.82 -13.43 5.70
C ASP A 27 -3.24 -12.16 6.35
N ILE A 28 -3.43 -11.99 7.65
CA ILE A 28 -2.90 -10.86 8.43
C ILE A 28 -2.07 -11.43 9.58
N ILE A 29 -0.76 -11.18 9.53
CA ILE A 29 0.17 -11.52 10.60
C ILE A 29 0.62 -10.21 11.22
N VAL A 30 0.54 -10.12 12.54
CA VAL A 30 1.09 -8.99 13.27
C VAL A 30 2.25 -9.52 14.14
N ASP A 31 3.26 -8.68 14.38
CA ASP A 31 4.46 -9.04 15.13
C ASP A 31 4.81 -7.92 16.11
N GLY A 32 5.63 -8.23 17.13
CA GLY A 32 6.23 -7.22 18.01
C GLY A 32 5.35 -6.75 19.18
N TYR A 33 4.17 -7.34 19.37
CA TYR A 33 3.35 -7.09 20.56
C TYR A 33 3.90 -7.79 21.79
N GLN A 34 4.03 -7.02 22.88
CA GLN A 34 4.51 -7.54 24.17
C GLN A 34 3.42 -7.55 25.26
N ARG A 35 2.37 -6.73 25.13
CA ARG A 35 1.39 -6.48 26.21
C ARG A 35 -0.08 -6.54 25.77
N ILE A 36 -0.36 -6.73 24.48
CA ILE A 36 -1.70 -6.73 23.90
C ILE A 36 -1.94 -8.09 23.23
N SER A 37 -3.10 -8.71 23.48
CA SER A 37 -3.47 -9.96 22.83
C SER A 37 -3.73 -9.73 21.33
N PRO A 38 -3.29 -10.62 20.42
CA PRO A 38 -3.52 -10.49 18.99
C PRO A 38 -5.00 -10.26 18.63
N GLY A 39 -5.92 -10.89 19.36
CA GLY A 39 -7.37 -10.76 19.14
C GLY A 39 -7.90 -9.33 19.31
N ILE A 40 -7.29 -8.52 20.18
CA ILE A 40 -7.68 -7.11 20.34
C ILE A 40 -7.24 -6.30 19.11
N ILE A 41 -6.05 -6.58 18.59
CA ILE A 41 -5.49 -5.84 17.45
C ILE A 41 -6.28 -6.10 16.18
N TYR A 42 -6.71 -7.34 15.93
CA TYR A 42 -7.57 -7.63 14.78
C TYR A 42 -8.90 -6.87 14.80
N ASN A 43 -9.46 -6.58 15.98
CA ASN A 43 -10.66 -5.74 16.10
C ASN A 43 -10.42 -4.25 15.87
N LEU A 44 -9.16 -3.80 15.93
CA LEU A 44 -8.78 -2.39 15.72
C LEU A 44 -8.39 -2.10 14.27
N LEU A 45 -8.11 -3.13 13.47
CA LEU A 45 -7.76 -2.98 12.07
C LEU A 45 -9.02 -2.59 11.27
N PRO A 46 -8.97 -1.55 10.43
CA PRO A 46 -10.09 -1.15 9.56
C PRO A 46 -10.24 -2.06 8.32
N VAL A 47 -9.55 -3.21 8.29
CA VAL A 47 -9.50 -4.15 7.18
C VAL A 47 -9.49 -5.59 7.69
N GLY A 48 -10.00 -6.52 6.88
CA GLY A 48 -10.03 -7.94 7.15
C GLY A 48 -9.52 -8.80 5.98
N ILE A 49 -9.42 -10.11 6.21
CA ILE A 49 -9.09 -11.08 5.16
C ILE A 49 -10.16 -11.01 4.07
N GLY A 50 -9.73 -10.93 2.81
CA GLY A 50 -10.60 -10.78 1.64
C GLY A 50 -10.81 -9.33 1.18
N ASP A 51 -10.39 -8.33 1.95
CA ASP A 51 -10.48 -6.93 1.53
C ASP A 51 -9.40 -6.58 0.49
N VAL A 52 -9.66 -5.53 -0.30
CA VAL A 52 -8.70 -5.00 -1.29
C VAL A 52 -7.87 -3.88 -0.65
N VAL A 53 -6.56 -4.07 -0.62
CA VAL A 53 -5.58 -3.07 -0.20
C VAL A 53 -5.27 -2.17 -1.38
N THR A 54 -5.36 -0.87 -1.14
CA THR A 54 -4.98 0.20 -2.09
C THR A 54 -3.81 1.00 -1.53
N GLU A 55 -3.29 1.95 -2.31
CA GLU A 55 -2.22 2.88 -1.89
C GLU A 55 -2.51 3.62 -0.56
N ARG A 56 -3.78 3.80 -0.18
CA ARG A 56 -4.17 4.55 1.04
C ARG A 56 -4.31 3.67 2.28
N THR A 57 -4.62 2.40 2.09
CA THR A 57 -4.94 1.46 3.16
C THR A 57 -3.87 1.37 4.25
N PRO A 58 -2.55 1.35 3.96
CA PRO A 58 -1.53 1.34 5.01
C PRO A 58 -1.58 2.56 5.94
N ALA A 59 -1.82 3.76 5.37
CA ALA A 59 -1.90 4.98 6.16
C ALA A 59 -3.15 5.01 7.05
N GLU A 60 -4.25 4.42 6.58
CA GLU A 60 -5.49 4.27 7.35
C GLU A 60 -5.31 3.31 8.53
N ILE A 61 -4.66 2.17 8.31
CA ILE A 61 -4.33 1.20 9.36
C ILE A 61 -3.49 1.85 10.47
N ILE A 62 -2.42 2.56 10.10
CA ILE A 62 -1.55 3.24 11.08
C ILE A 62 -2.35 4.25 11.91
N ARG A 63 -3.20 5.07 11.25
CA ARG A 63 -4.02 6.07 11.95
C ARG A 63 -5.03 5.43 12.90
N ALA A 64 -5.68 4.35 12.48
CA ALA A 64 -6.65 3.63 13.32
C ALA A 64 -5.97 3.09 14.58
N LEU A 65 -4.81 2.46 14.44
CA LEU A 65 -4.06 1.90 15.57
C LEU A 65 -3.57 2.99 16.54
N VAL A 66 -3.01 4.09 16.03
CA VAL A 66 -2.50 5.19 16.88
C VAL A 66 -3.63 5.93 17.61
N THR A 67 -4.82 6.04 17.01
CA THR A 67 -5.97 6.75 17.64
C THR A 67 -6.71 5.86 18.66
N SER A 68 -6.45 4.55 18.65
CA SER A 68 -7.09 3.62 19.58
C SER A 68 -6.45 3.56 20.97
N GLU A 69 -5.29 4.20 21.15
CA GLU A 69 -4.65 4.52 22.45
C GLU A 69 -5.18 5.85 23.01
#